data_AF-A0A496VUR9-F1
#
_entry.id   AF-A0A496VUR9-F1
#
_cell.length_a   1.000
_cell.length_b   1.000
_cell.length_c   1.000
_cell.angle_alpha   90.00
_cell.angle_beta   90.00
_cell.angle_gamma   90.00
#
_symmetry.space_group_name_H-M   'P 1'
#
loop_
_entity.id
_entity.type
_entity.pdbx_description
1 polymer ?
#
loop_
_entity_poly.entity_id
_entity_poly.type
_entity_poly.pdbx_seq_one_letter_code
_entity_poly.pdbx_strand_id
1 'polypeptide(L)' 'MLTQIKLTNFKCFKEETTFPLSQLNLLTGINGQGKSTLLHSLLLMRQSIEHNDRSMQILNKPF' A
#
# COMPACT_ATOMS: atom_id res chain seq x y z
N MET A 1 11.42 -6.76 -11.29
CA MET A 1 10.70 -7.30 -10.12
C MET A 1 10.72 -6.24 -9.02
N LEU A 2 9.62 -6.06 -8.28
CA LEU A 2 9.59 -5.12 -7.16
C LEU A 2 10.32 -5.72 -5.95
N THR A 3 11.30 -5.01 -5.40
CA THR A 3 12.16 -5.52 -4.31
C THR A 3 11.92 -4.83 -2.97
N GLN A 4 11.29 -3.65 -2.98
CA GLN A 4 11.02 -2.90 -1.76
C GLN A 4 9.86 -1.92 -1.97
N ILE A 5 9.08 -1.68 -0.92
CA ILE A 5 8.13 -0.57 -0.81
C ILE A 5 8.48 0.24 0.42
N LYS A 6 8.50 1.56 0.28
CA LYS A 6 8.61 2.50 1.41
C LYS A 6 7.33 3.30 1.53
N LEU A 7 6.77 3.35 2.73
CA LEU A 7 5.55 4.10 3.04
C LEU A 7 5.84 5.12 4.13
N THR A 8 5.50 6.38 3.88
CA THR A 8 5.63 7.48 4.83
C THR A 8 4.32 8.25 4.85
N ASN A 9 3.78 8.51 6.04
CA ASN A 9 2.49 9.16 6.23
C ASN A 9 1.34 8.56 5.40
N PHE A 10 1.27 7.23 5.34
CA PHE A 10 0.28 6.49 4.55
C PHE A 10 -0.62 5.62 5.43
N LYS A 11 -1.88 6.03 5.59
CA LYS A 11 -2.89 5.41 6.46
C LYS A 11 -2.35 5.18 7.88
N CYS A 12 -2.18 3.92 8.30
CA CYS A 12 -1.69 3.52 9.62
C CYS A 12 -0.17 3.64 9.78
N PHE A 13 0.60 3.79 8.70
CA PHE A 13 2.04 4.01 8.76
C PHE A 13 2.33 5.51 8.78
N LYS A 14 2.54 6.06 9.97
CA LYS A 14 2.85 7.49 10.15
C LYS A 14 4.32 7.79 9.83
N GLU A 15 5.21 7.03 10.45
CA GLU A 15 6.65 7.07 10.20
C GLU A 15 7.04 6.29 8.94
N GLU A 16 8.22 6.57 8.39
CA GLU A 16 8.77 5.79 7.28
C GLU A 16 8.90 4.33 7.67
N THR A 17 8.18 3.47 6.94
CA THR A 17 8.22 2.02 7.11
C THR A 17 8.67 1.40 5.81
N THR A 18 9.70 0.55 5.88
CA THR A 18 10.27 -0.14 4.72
C THR A 18 9.86 -1.61 4.72
N PHE A 19 9.27 -2.06 3.62
CA PHE A 19 8.88 -3.44 3.39
C PHE A 19 9.80 -4.05 2.32
N PRO A 20 10.72 -4.95 2.68
CA PRO A 20 11.44 -5.74 1.70
C PRO A 20 10.47 -6.71 1.02
N LEU A 21 10.66 -6.95 -0.28
CA LEU A 21 9.83 -7.86 -1.06
C LEU A 21 10.67 -8.93 -1.73
N SER A 22 10.11 -10.14 -1.77
CA SER A 22 10.66 -11.27 -2.51
C SER A 22 9.67 -11.73 -3.60
N GLN A 23 9.96 -12.84 -4.26
CA GLN A 23 9.05 -13.44 -5.25
C GLN A 23 7.71 -13.86 -4.63
N LEU A 24 7.69 -14.22 -3.34
CA LEU A 24 6.49 -14.56 -2.59
C LEU A 24 6.49 -13.81 -1.25
N ASN A 25 5.45 -13.01 -1.01
CA ASN A 25 5.30 -12.25 0.22
C ASN A 25 4.02 -12.67 0.92
N LEU A 26 4.14 -13.24 2.12
CA LEU A 26 3.00 -13.64 2.93
C LEU A 26 2.71 -12.54 3.97
N LEU A 27 1.57 -11.88 3.84
CA LEU A 27 1.11 -10.86 4.80
C LEU A 27 0.20 -11.49 5.84
N THR A 28 0.69 -11.68 7.06
CA THR A 28 -0.07 -12.22 8.20
C THR A 28 -0.22 -11.19 9.32
N GLY A 29 -0.99 -11.55 10.37
CA GLY A 29 -1.19 -10.71 11.55
C GLY A 29 -2.64 -10.26 11.73
N ILE A 30 -2.91 -9.60 12.85
CA ILE A 30 -4.26 -9.20 13.29
C ILE A 30 -4.82 -8.12 12.36
N ASN A 31 -6.15 -8.00 12.28
CA ASN A 31 -6.81 -6.92 11.55
C ASN A 31 -6.37 -5.54 12.07
N GLY A 32 -6.32 -4.55 11.18
CA GLY A 32 -5.83 -3.21 11.50
C GLY A 32 -4.31 -3.02 11.47
N GLN A 33 -3.51 -4.09 11.42
CA GLN A 33 -2.03 -4.01 11.45
C GLN A 33 -1.36 -3.63 10.10
N GLY A 34 -2.12 -3.07 9.15
CA GLY A 34 -1.55 -2.52 7.92
C GLY A 34 -1.33 -3.49 6.75
N LYS A 35 -1.78 -4.75 6.85
CA LYS A 35 -1.74 -5.73 5.73
C LYS A 35 -2.41 -5.18 4.46
N SER A 36 -3.69 -4.79 4.58
CA SER A 36 -4.44 -4.19 3.46
C SER A 36 -3.88 -2.83 3.08
N THR A 37 -3.29 -2.09 4.03
CA THR A 37 -2.60 -0.82 3.73
C THR A 37 -1.44 -1.03 2.76
N LEU A 38 -0.61 -2.06 2.95
CA LEU A 38 0.47 -2.39 2.02
C LEU A 38 -0.05 -2.79 0.63
N LEU A 39 -1.17 -3.53 0.56
CA LEU A 39 -1.80 -3.82 -0.73
C LEU A 39 -2.38 -2.58 -1.41
N HIS A 40 -2.96 -1.65 -0.64
CA HIS A 40 -3.47 -0.38 -1.17
C HIS A 40 -2.39 0.53 -1.74
N SER A 41 -1.18 0.53 -1.18
CA SER A 41 -0.10 1.34 -1.73
C SER A 41 0.33 0.84 -3.12
N LEU A 42 0.38 -0.48 -3.32
CA LEU A 42 0.63 -1.09 -4.63
C LEU A 42 -0.46 -0.70 -5.65
N LEU A 43 -1.73 -0.80 -5.25
CA LEU A 43 -2.85 -0.42 -6.10
C LEU A 43 -2.80 1.07 -6.49
N LEU A 44 -2.49 1.93 -5.51
CA LEU A 44 -2.35 3.37 -5.75
C LEU A 44 -1.21 3.68 -6.72
N MET A 45 -0.05 3.05 -6.55
CA MET A 45 1.09 3.19 -7.48
C MET A 45 0.74 2.74 -8.90
N ARG A 46 -0.06 1.68 -9.05
CA ARG A 46 -0.53 1.25 -10.37
C ARG A 46 -1.43 2.32 -11.02
N GLN A 47 -2.35 2.88 -10.24
CA GLN A 47 -3.33 3.85 -10.73
C GLN A 47 -2.74 5.22 -11.04
N SER A 48 -1.70 5.63 -10.30
CA SER A 48 -1.01 6.89 -10.60
C SER A 48 -0.36 6.88 -11.97
N ILE A 49 0.13 5.71 -12.42
CA ILE A 49 0.69 5.54 -13.77
C ILE A 49 -0.41 5.62 -14.84
N GLU A 50 -1.58 5.05 -14.58
CA GLU A 50 -2.70 4.99 -15.52
C GLU A 50 -3.47 6.32 -15.69
N HIS A 51 -3.02 7.42 -15.06
CA HIS A 51 -3.62 8.77 -15.18
C HIS A 51 -5.15 8.78 -15.00
N ASN A 52 -5.61 8.23 -13.88
CA ASN A 52 -7.02 8.25 -13.53
C ASN A 52 -7.24 9.21 -12.35
N ASP A 53 -8.05 10.26 -12.55
CA ASP A 53 -8.54 11.16 -11.47
C ASP A 53 -9.23 10.37 -10.32
N ARG A 54 -9.55 9.09 -10.56
CA ARG A 54 -10.09 8.13 -9.58
C ARG A 54 -9.09 7.62 -8.55
N SER A 55 -7.79 7.91 -8.63
CA SER A 55 -6.82 7.51 -7.59
C SER A 55 -7.26 7.98 -6.19
N MET A 56 -7.86 9.17 -6.12
CA MET A 56 -8.47 9.73 -4.89
C MET A 56 -9.71 8.98 -4.40
N GLN A 57 -10.44 8.27 -5.29
CA GLN A 57 -11.66 7.56 -4.93
C GLN A 57 -11.38 6.29 -4.12
N ILE A 58 -10.21 5.66 -4.28
CA ILE A 58 -9.88 4.42 -3.56
C ILE A 58 -9.24 4.72 -2.20
N LEU A 59 -8.46 5.81 -2.10
CA LEU A 59 -7.88 6.21 -0.82
C LEU A 59 -8.97 6.52 0.22
N ASN A 60 -10.10 7.08 -0.24
CA ASN A 60 -11.19 7.60 0.59
C ASN A 60 -12.45 6.72 0.62
N LYS A 61 -12.45 5.55 -0.03
CA LYS A 61 -13.58 4.63 0.08
C LYS A 61 -13.60 3.99 1.48
N PRO A 62 -14.71 4.11 2.24
CA PRO A 62 -14.88 3.30 3.44
C PRO A 62 -15.00 1.83 3.03
N PHE A 63 -14.41 0.94 3.83
CA PHE A 63 -14.70 -0.49 3.81
C PHE A 63 -15.81 -0.76 4.82
#